data_AF-A0A0H5PBC3-F1
#
_entry.id   AF-A0A0H5PBC3-F1
#
_cell.length_a   1.000
_cell.length_b   1.000
_cell.length_c   1.000
_cell.angle_alpha   90.00
_cell.angle_beta   90.00
_cell.angle_gamma   90.00
#
_symmetry.space_group_name_H-M   'P 1'
#
loop_
_entity.id
_entity.type
_entity.pdbx_description
1 polymer ?
#
loop_
_entity_poly.entity_id
_entity_poly.type
_entity_poly.pdbx_seq_one_letter_code
_entity_poly.pdbx_strand_id
1 'polypeptide(L)'
;MPSTAAAGQLNVQCTAEQIRAALYASNHDPEYFDTAEAVAERDARIAAGVPVVRVTACNSGGSGREAYALIQSGIRHADGTFWPSIEGCPIVHFRRRDGRLTDAENARRLLHRRFWGVEVPIEWVNG
;
A
#
# COMPACT_ATOMS: atom_id res chain seq x y z
N MET A 1 20.07 10.24 -20.25
CA MET A 1 18.99 11.25 -20.13
C MET A 1 18.21 10.95 -18.85
N PRO A 2 18.09 11.88 -17.89
CA PRO A 2 17.28 11.62 -16.71
C PRO A 2 15.81 11.58 -17.14
N SER A 3 15.21 10.40 -17.07
CA SER A 3 13.78 10.21 -17.29
C SER A 3 13.02 11.09 -16.31
N THR A 4 12.37 12.11 -16.87
CA THR A 4 11.38 12.93 -16.18
C THR A 4 10.18 12.01 -15.96
N ALA A 5 10.23 11.20 -14.89
CA ALA A 5 9.04 10.55 -14.39
C ALA A 5 8.08 11.68 -14.05
N ALA A 6 7.13 11.92 -14.96
CA ALA A 6 6.01 12.80 -14.73
C ALA A 6 5.49 12.55 -13.31
N ALA A 7 4.96 13.59 -12.67
CA ALA A 7 4.14 13.46 -11.48
C ALA A 7 2.83 12.73 -11.85
N GLY A 8 2.95 11.51 -12.37
CA GLY A 8 1.87 10.61 -12.67
C GLY A 8 1.23 10.24 -11.36
N GLN A 9 -0.09 10.42 -11.31
CA GLN A 9 -0.93 9.96 -10.23
C GLN A 9 -0.57 8.51 -9.92
N LEU A 10 -0.29 8.21 -8.65
CA LEU A 10 -0.10 6.83 -8.23
C LEU A 10 -1.41 6.10 -8.56
N ASN A 11 -1.34 5.05 -9.37
CA ASN A 11 -2.49 4.22 -9.68
C ASN A 11 -2.79 3.32 -8.47
N VAL A 12 -3.31 3.93 -7.40
CA VAL A 12 -3.65 3.32 -6.12
C VAL A 12 -5.08 3.73 -5.76
N GLN A 13 -5.85 2.81 -5.20
CA GLN A 13 -7.19 3.10 -4.69
C GLN A 13 -7.08 4.14 -3.58
N CYS A 14 -7.82 5.23 -3.72
CA CYS A 14 -7.64 6.42 -2.91
C CYS A 14 -8.75 6.62 -1.87
N THR A 15 -9.85 5.87 -1.98
CA THR A 15 -11.01 5.94 -1.09
C THR A 15 -11.29 4.60 -0.41
N ALA A 16 -12.01 4.65 0.72
CA ALA A 16 -12.43 3.47 1.46
C ALA A 16 -13.31 2.51 0.63
N GLU A 17 -14.18 3.06 -0.21
CA GLU A 17 -15.09 2.30 -1.07
C GLU A 17 -14.32 1.55 -2.16
N GLN A 18 -13.40 2.22 -2.85
CA GLN A 18 -12.55 1.59 -3.87
C GLN A 18 -11.71 0.46 -3.29
N ILE A 19 -11.13 0.64 -2.10
CA ILE A 19 -10.32 -0.39 -1.43
C ILE A 19 -11.18 -1.62 -1.10
N ARG A 20 -12.37 -1.41 -0.51
CA ARG A 20 -13.27 -2.52 -0.19
C ARG A 20 -13.75 -3.24 -1.45
N ALA A 21 -14.16 -2.50 -2.48
CA ALA A 21 -14.58 -3.06 -3.76
C ALA A 21 -13.45 -3.89 -4.39
N ALA A 22 -12.22 -3.37 -4.38
CA ALA A 22 -11.06 -4.10 -4.88
C ALA A 22 -10.77 -5.37 -4.09
N LEU A 23 -10.92 -5.35 -2.75
CA LEU A 23 -10.76 -6.55 -1.92
C LEU A 23 -11.86 -7.59 -2.17
N TYR A 24 -13.12 -7.17 -2.35
CA TYR A 24 -14.20 -8.08 -2.73
C TYR A 24 -13.97 -8.72 -4.10
N ALA A 25 -13.40 -7.95 -5.05
CA ALA A 25 -13.05 -8.45 -6.37
C ALA A 25 -11.82 -9.38 -6.34
N SER A 26 -10.80 -9.06 -5.52
CA SER A 26 -9.51 -9.77 -5.51
C SER A 26 -9.48 -11.00 -4.62
N ASN A 27 -10.19 -11.00 -3.49
CA ASN A 27 -10.26 -12.14 -2.56
C ASN A 27 -11.39 -13.12 -2.94
N HIS A 28 -11.79 -13.12 -4.20
CA HIS A 28 -12.55 -14.20 -4.80
C HIS A 28 -11.58 -15.32 -5.19
N ASP A 29 -10.78 -15.81 -4.24
CA ASP A 29 -10.01 -17.04 -4.44
C ASP A 29 -10.96 -18.22 -4.15
N PRO A 30 -11.44 -18.93 -5.18
CA PRO A 30 -12.43 -19.99 -5.01
C PRO A 30 -11.87 -21.21 -4.27
N GLU A 31 -10.57 -21.27 -3.97
CA GLU A 31 -9.93 -22.33 -3.18
C GLU A 31 -9.81 -22.00 -1.67
N TYR A 32 -10.07 -20.75 -1.26
CA TYR A 32 -9.92 -20.32 0.15
C TYR A 32 -11.27 -20.07 0.86
N PHE A 33 -12.35 -19.91 0.10
CA PHE A 33 -13.68 -19.56 0.61
C PHE A 33 -14.77 -20.45 -0.02
N ASP A 34 -14.64 -21.76 0.13
CA ASP A 34 -15.50 -22.76 -0.53
C ASP A 34 -16.87 -22.90 0.15
N THR A 35 -17.05 -22.30 1.34
CA THR A 35 -18.30 -22.36 2.12
C THR A 35 -18.92 -20.98 2.28
N ALA A 36 -20.26 -20.94 2.38
CA ALA A 36 -20.99 -19.71 2.65
C ALA A 36 -20.57 -19.04 3.97
N GLU A 37 -20.18 -19.83 4.97
CA GLU A 37 -19.65 -19.34 6.25
C GLU A 37 -18.31 -18.62 6.07
N ALA A 38 -17.39 -19.19 5.27
CA ALA A 38 -16.10 -18.59 4.99
C ALA A 38 -16.25 -17.26 4.22
N VAL A 39 -17.17 -17.21 3.25
CA VAL A 39 -17.52 -15.98 2.54
C VAL A 39 -18.10 -14.92 3.50
N ALA A 40 -19.03 -15.29 4.38
CA ALA A 40 -19.60 -14.38 5.36
C ALA A 40 -18.55 -13.85 6.36
N GLU A 41 -17.63 -14.70 6.81
CA GLU A 41 -16.53 -14.29 7.69
C GLU A 41 -15.59 -13.30 6.98
N ARG A 42 -15.22 -13.57 5.72
CA ARG A 42 -14.42 -12.67 4.88
C ARG A 42 -15.09 -11.31 4.77
N ASP A 43 -16.39 -11.30 4.45
CA ASP A 43 -17.13 -10.07 4.24
C ASP A 43 -17.25 -9.25 5.53
N ALA A 44 -17.46 -9.93 6.67
CA ALA A 44 -17.45 -9.31 7.99
C ALA A 44 -16.07 -8.72 8.33
N ARG A 45 -14.97 -9.42 8.00
CA ARG A 45 -13.60 -8.92 8.20
C ARG A 45 -13.32 -7.69 7.34
N ILE A 46 -13.69 -7.70 6.06
CA ILE A 46 -13.55 -6.54 5.16
C ILE A 46 -14.37 -5.35 5.68
N ALA A 47 -15.58 -5.58 6.18
CA ALA A 47 -16.41 -4.52 6.74
C ALA A 47 -15.84 -3.92 8.04
N ALA A 48 -15.29 -4.76 8.92
CA ALA A 48 -14.79 -4.36 10.23
C ALA A 48 -13.39 -3.71 10.21
N GLY A 49 -12.59 -3.99 9.18
CA GLY A 49 -11.24 -3.43 9.09
C GLY A 49 -11.19 -1.96 8.62
N VAL A 50 -10.03 -1.34 8.81
CA VAL A 50 -9.78 0.06 8.46
C VAL A 50 -9.10 0.13 7.09
N PRO A 51 -9.73 0.75 6.07
CA PRO A 51 -9.08 0.98 4.79
C PRO A 51 -7.88 1.91 4.94
N VAL A 52 -6.73 1.54 4.38
CA VAL A 52 -5.48 2.29 4.45
C VAL A 52 -4.67 2.13 3.16
N VAL A 53 -3.77 3.07 2.90
CA VAL A 53 -2.68 2.89 1.94
C VAL A 53 -1.39 2.65 2.72
N ARG A 54 -0.77 1.49 2.54
CA ARG A 54 0.52 1.14 3.13
C ARG A 54 1.65 1.41 2.14
N VAL A 55 2.66 2.13 2.61
CA VAL A 55 3.90 2.41 1.91
C VAL A 55 5.03 1.69 2.63
N THR A 56 5.47 0.57 2.07
CA THR A 56 6.59 -0.22 2.59
C THR A 56 7.86 0.23 1.89
N ALA A 57 8.74 0.90 2.63
CA ALA A 57 10.01 1.37 2.12
C ALA A 57 11.11 0.34 2.41
N CYS A 58 11.79 -0.10 1.35
CA CYS A 58 12.83 -1.10 1.40
C CYS A 58 14.12 -0.53 0.81
N ASN A 59 15.27 -0.87 1.41
CA ASN A 59 16.57 -0.57 0.84
C ASN A 59 16.82 -1.46 -0.39
N SER A 60 17.30 -0.87 -1.49
CA SER A 60 17.53 -1.63 -2.74
C SER A 60 18.92 -2.24 -2.87
N GLY A 61 19.83 -2.06 -1.90
CA GLY A 61 21.11 -2.79 -1.87
C GLY A 61 22.29 -2.10 -1.19
N GLY A 62 23.47 -2.72 -1.31
CA GLY A 62 24.66 -2.53 -0.46
C GLY A 62 25.30 -1.14 -0.40
N SER A 63 24.86 -0.17 -1.23
CA SER A 63 25.35 1.21 -1.13
C SER A 63 24.56 2.07 -0.13
N GLY A 64 23.36 1.61 0.28
CA GLY A 64 22.47 2.34 1.19
C GLY A 64 21.98 3.69 0.67
N ARG A 65 22.18 4.00 -0.62
CA ARG A 65 21.78 5.27 -1.25
C ARG A 65 20.46 5.18 -1.99
N GLU A 66 20.09 3.99 -2.42
CA GLU A 66 18.89 3.72 -3.19
C GLU A 66 17.90 2.92 -2.36
N ALA A 67 16.63 3.25 -2.49
CA ALA A 67 15.52 2.59 -1.85
C ALA A 67 14.35 2.53 -2.82
N TYR A 68 13.40 1.67 -2.54
CA TYR A 68 12.13 1.63 -3.23
C TYR A 68 10.98 1.62 -2.22
N ALA A 69 9.85 2.17 -2.62
CA ALA A 69 8.62 2.12 -1.87
C ALA A 69 7.63 1.23 -2.62
N LEU A 70 7.20 0.15 -1.99
CA LEU A 70 6.04 -0.64 -2.40
C LEU A 70 4.79 0.04 -1.82
N ILE A 71 3.86 0.42 -2.69
CA ILE A 71 2.64 1.13 -2.28
C ILE A 71 1.47 0.19 -2.52
N GLN A 72 0.74 -0.14 -1.47
CA GLN A 72 -0.40 -1.05 -1.53
C GLN A 72 -1.59 -0.41 -0.83
N SER A 73 -2.76 -0.44 -1.45
CA SER A 73 -3.99 -0.17 -0.73
C SER A 73 -4.50 -1.47 -0.12
N GLY A 74 -5.31 -1.38 0.93
CA GLY A 74 -5.83 -2.55 1.61
C GLY A 74 -6.52 -2.23 2.92
N ILE A 75 -6.77 -3.27 3.71
CA ILE A 75 -7.45 -3.16 5.00
C ILE A 75 -6.51 -3.56 6.12
N ARG A 76 -6.37 -2.69 7.11
CA ARG A 76 -5.72 -3.00 8.38
C ARG A 76 -6.75 -3.48 9.40
N HIS A 77 -6.45 -4.59 10.05
CA HIS A 77 -7.23 -5.14 11.14
C HIS A 77 -6.66 -4.74 12.51
N ALA A 78 -7.46 -4.91 13.57
CA ALA A 78 -7.09 -4.56 14.93
C ALA A 78 -5.92 -5.41 15.48
N ASP A 79 -5.75 -6.62 14.96
CA ASP A 79 -4.62 -7.52 15.26
C ASP A 79 -3.30 -7.10 14.58
N GLY A 80 -3.31 -6.00 13.80
CA GLY A 80 -2.16 -5.50 13.06
C GLY A 80 -1.98 -6.11 11.67
N THR A 81 -2.77 -7.14 11.33
CA THR A 81 -2.75 -7.78 10.01
C THR A 81 -3.19 -6.79 8.92
N PHE A 82 -2.58 -6.90 7.75
CA PHE A 82 -2.93 -6.10 6.58
C PHE A 82 -3.28 -7.00 5.41
N TRP A 83 -4.48 -6.79 4.87
CA TRP A 83 -4.98 -7.47 3.69
C TRP A 83 -4.84 -6.53 2.49
N PRO A 84 -3.84 -6.73 1.63
CA PRO A 84 -3.64 -5.89 0.45
C PRO A 84 -4.75 -6.14 -0.57
N SER A 85 -5.24 -5.10 -1.22
CA SER A 85 -5.95 -5.28 -2.48
C SER A 85 -4.93 -5.66 -3.55
N ILE A 86 -5.25 -6.65 -4.38
CA ILE A 86 -4.32 -7.14 -5.41
C ILE A 86 -4.12 -6.11 -6.54
N GLU A 87 -5.09 -5.22 -6.75
CA GLU A 87 -5.00 -4.19 -7.77
C GLU A 87 -4.13 -3.01 -7.33
N GLY A 88 -3.24 -2.56 -8.23
CA GLY A 88 -2.50 -1.31 -8.07
C GLY A 88 -1.43 -1.37 -7.00
N CYS A 89 -0.29 -2.01 -7.32
CA CYS A 89 0.87 -2.09 -6.44
C CYS A 89 2.09 -1.35 -7.04
N PRO A 90 2.08 0.00 -7.12
CA PRO A 90 3.18 0.71 -7.73
C PRO A 90 4.45 0.60 -6.87
N ILE A 91 5.57 0.35 -7.55
CA ILE A 91 6.92 0.40 -6.98
C ILE A 91 7.56 1.71 -7.39
N VAL A 92 7.95 2.52 -6.41
CA VAL A 92 8.61 3.81 -6.66
C VAL A 92 10.03 3.77 -6.13
N HIS A 93 10.99 3.85 -7.04
CA HIS A 93 12.40 3.99 -6.68
C HIS A 93 12.71 5.43 -6.30
N PHE A 94 13.51 5.61 -5.25
CA PHE A 94 13.97 6.91 -4.81
C PHE A 94 15.37 6.83 -4.21
N ARG A 95 16.07 7.96 -4.24
CA ARG A 95 17.36 8.10 -3.57
C ARG A 95 17.11 8.60 -2.15
N ARG A 96 17.72 7.95 -1.15
CA ARG A 96 17.67 8.43 0.23
C ARG A 96 18.25 9.85 0.30
N ARG A 97 17.53 10.73 0.98
CA ARG A 97 17.95 12.13 1.15
C ARG A 97 18.97 12.25 2.28
N ASP A 98 18.78 11.46 3.32
CA ASP A 98 19.62 11.44 4.51
C ASP A 98 19.76 10.00 5.02
N GLY A 99 21.00 9.56 5.24
CA GLY A 99 21.32 8.24 5.79
C GLY A 99 20.96 8.09 7.27
N ARG A 100 20.65 9.20 7.97
CA ARG A 100 20.20 9.20 9.37
C ARG A 100 18.71 8.92 9.53
N LEU A 101 17.92 9.14 8.49
CA LEU A 101 16.48 8.85 8.50
C LEU A 101 16.24 7.40 8.12
N THR A 102 15.20 6.79 8.70
CA THR A 102 14.72 5.49 8.26
C THR A 102 14.24 5.55 6.80
N ASP A 103 14.11 4.39 6.15
CA ASP A 103 13.65 4.33 4.77
C ASP A 103 12.20 4.81 4.65
N ALA A 104 11.35 4.47 5.62
CA ALA A 104 9.98 4.95 5.72
C ALA A 104 9.89 6.49 5.87
N GLU A 105 10.76 7.09 6.68
CA GLU A 105 10.82 8.55 6.85
C GLU A 105 11.32 9.26 5.59
N ASN A 106 12.34 8.70 4.92
CA ASN A 106 12.80 9.20 3.63
C ASN A 106 11.67 9.14 2.59
N ALA A 107 10.98 8.00 2.49
CA ALA A 107 9.84 7.81 1.60
C ALA A 107 8.73 8.83 1.92
N ARG A 108 8.38 9.02 3.19
CA ARG A 108 7.38 10.01 3.61
C ARG A 108 7.76 11.41 3.14
N ARG A 109 8.99 11.85 3.39
CA ARG A 109 9.44 13.20 3.00
C ARG A 109 9.44 13.41 1.48
N LEU A 110 9.75 12.37 0.70
CA LEU A 110 9.91 12.47 -0.76
C LEU A 110 8.61 12.24 -1.52
N LEU A 111 7.77 11.32 -1.05
CA LEU A 111 6.62 10.80 -1.77
C LEU A 111 5.29 11.36 -1.27
N HIS A 112 5.20 11.95 -0.08
CA HIS A 112 3.92 12.42 0.49
C HIS A 112 3.11 13.30 -0.46
N ARG A 113 3.76 14.15 -1.26
CA ARG A 113 3.06 15.01 -2.25
C ARG A 113 2.37 14.22 -3.39
N ARG A 114 2.81 12.99 -3.65
CA ARG A 114 2.20 12.11 -4.68
C ARG A 114 0.88 11.49 -4.23
N PHE A 115 0.55 11.58 -2.94
CA PHE A 115 -0.69 11.08 -2.37
C PHE A 115 -1.75 12.19 -2.22
N TRP A 116 -1.60 13.29 -2.95
CA TRP A 116 -2.62 14.35 -3.04
C TRP A 116 -3.88 13.76 -3.71
N GLY A 117 -4.90 13.44 -2.90
CA GLY A 117 -6.13 12.77 -3.35
C GLY A 117 -6.39 11.41 -2.68
N VAL A 118 -5.47 10.90 -1.85
CA VAL A 118 -5.77 9.76 -0.98
C VAL A 118 -6.55 10.25 0.24
N GLU A 119 -7.76 9.72 0.39
CA GLU A 119 -8.72 10.09 1.44
C GLU A 119 -8.64 9.17 2.66
N VAL A 120 -7.98 8.02 2.53
CA VAL A 120 -7.74 7.08 3.62
C VAL A 120 -6.40 7.34 4.32
N PRO A 121 -6.22 6.88 5.57
CA PRO A 121 -4.93 6.99 6.25
C PRO A 121 -3.79 6.34 5.45
N ILE A 122 -2.61 6.97 5.49
CA ILE A 122 -1.39 6.47 4.85
C ILE A 122 -0.43 5.98 5.94
N GLU A 123 -0.07 4.72 5.87
CA GLU A 123 0.90 4.07 6.75
C GLU A 123 2.27 4.03 6.08
N TRP A 124 3.30 4.47 6.79
CA TRP A 124 4.69 4.44 6.31
C TRP A 124 5.45 3.43 7.17
N VAL A 125 5.87 2.32 6.56
CA VAL A 125 6.51 1.21 7.26
C VAL A 125 7.87 0.89 6.63
N ASN A 126 8.82 0.45 7.46
CA ASN A 126 10.07 -0.11 6.95
C ASN A 126 9.82 -1.57 6.57
N GLY A 127 10.31 -1.96 5.40
CA GLY A 127 10.29 -3.35 4.94
C GLY A 127 11.54 -4.13 5.32
#